data_AF-A0A3S2C0R8-F1
#
_entry.id   AF-A0A3S2C0R8-F1
#
_cell.length_a   1.000
_cell.length_b   1.000
_cell.length_c   1.000
_cell.angle_alpha   90.00
_cell.angle_beta   90.00
_cell.angle_gamma   90.00
#
_symmetry.space_group_name_H-M   'P 1'
#
loop_
_entity.id
_entity.type
_entity.pdbx_description
1 polymer ?
#
loop_
_entity_poly.entity_id
_entity_poly.type
_entity_poly.pdbx_seq_one_letter_code
_entity_poly.pdbx_strand_id
1 'polypeptide(L)' 'NTLVELEIGLLGCHAFAGELPEAVRMLDELSEPLLALIDQEIGLDDIPAAYERLLAGRSDGLKTIIRMRQPVES' A
#
# COMPACT_ATOMS: atom_id res chain seq x y z
N ASN A 1 8.86 -21.22 30.12
CA ASN A 1 7.79 -20.27 30.47
C ASN A 1 8.28 -18.82 30.31
N THR A 2 9.19 -18.56 29.36
CA THR A 2 10.01 -17.34 29.33
C THR A 2 9.25 -16.09 28.88
N LEU A 3 8.25 -16.22 28.01
CA LEU A 3 7.45 -15.08 27.55
C LEU A 3 6.49 -14.55 28.63
N VAL A 4 5.95 -15.45 29.46
CA VAL A 4 5.06 -15.11 30.57
C VAL A 4 5.83 -14.42 31.69
N GLU A 5 7.04 -14.91 32.00
CA GLU A 5 7.91 -14.36 33.04
C GLU A 5 8.46 -12.97 32.69
N LEU A 6 8.48 -12.59 31.41
CA LEU A 6 8.91 -11.29 30.91
C LEU A 6 7.73 -10.34 30.61
N GLU A 7 6.49 -10.75 30.89
CA GLU A 7 5.27 -9.98 30.63
C GLU A 7 5.15 -9.47 29.17
N ILE A 8 5.65 -10.25 28.20
CA ILE A 8 5.62 -9.86 26.79
C ILE A 8 4.21 -10.09 26.23
N GLY A 9 3.56 -9.01 25.79
CA GLY A 9 2.27 -9.05 25.11
C GLY A 9 2.41 -9.40 23.62
N LEU A 10 1.50 -10.22 23.10
CA LEU A 10 1.35 -10.49 21.67
C LEU A 10 0.09 -9.76 21.16
N LEU A 11 0.28 -8.81 20.24
CA LEU A 11 -0.82 -8.09 19.61
C LEU A 11 -0.96 -8.51 18.15
N GLY A 12 -2.17 -8.96 17.77
CA GLY A 12 -2.57 -9.10 16.38
C GLY A 12 -3.12 -7.77 15.85
N CYS A 13 -2.72 -7.38 14.64
CA CYS A 13 -3.27 -6.23 13.92
C CYS A 13 -3.95 -6.73 12.64
N HIS A 14 -5.20 -6.35 12.43
CA HIS A 14 -5.95 -6.70 11.21
C HIS A 14 -6.75 -5.51 10.71
N ALA A 15 -6.39 -5.02 9.53
CA ALA A 15 -7.03 -3.91 8.83
C ALA A 15 -7.26 -2.65 9.70
N PHE A 16 -7.84 -1.61 9.11
CA PHE A 16 -8.21 -0.41 9.86
C PHE A 16 -9.57 -0.63 10.55
N ALA A 17 -9.70 -0.24 11.81
CA ALA A 17 -10.97 -0.23 12.54
C ALA A 17 -11.61 1.16 12.50
N GLY A 18 -10.85 2.18 12.87
CA GLY A 18 -11.29 3.59 12.93
C GLY A 18 -10.19 4.61 12.67
N GLU A 19 -8.98 4.15 12.35
CA GLU A 19 -7.76 4.95 12.24
C GLU A 19 -7.63 5.63 10.88
N LEU A 20 -8.42 5.23 9.88
CA LEU A 20 -8.30 5.76 8.51
C LEU A 20 -8.45 7.29 8.42
N PRO A 21 -9.40 7.96 9.10
CA PRO A 21 -9.48 9.41 9.08
C PRO A 21 -8.23 10.09 9.64
N GLU A 22 -7.59 9.50 10.65
CA GLU A 22 -6.34 10.01 11.20
C GLU A 22 -5.18 9.81 10.23
N ALA A 23 -5.06 8.63 9.64
CA ALA A 23 -4.07 8.36 8.60
C ALA A 23 -4.19 9.33 7.42
N VAL A 24 -5.41 9.67 7.00
CA VAL A 24 -5.66 10.65 5.93
C VAL A 24 -5.15 12.05 6.31
N ARG A 25 -5.33 12.49 7.56
CA ARG A 25 -4.80 13.78 8.02
C ARG A 25 -3.27 13.86 7.97
N MET A 26 -2.59 12.73 8.14
CA MET A 26 -1.13 12.65 8.08
C MET A 26 -0.58 12.67 6.65
N LEU A 27 -1.42 12.50 5.62
CA LEU A 27 -0.95 12.34 4.24
C LEU A 27 -0.22 13.56 3.69
N ASP A 28 -0.58 14.77 4.10
CA ASP A 28 0.05 16.00 3.61
C ASP A 28 1.54 16.05 4.01
N GLU A 29 1.81 15.81 5.29
CA GLU A 29 3.16 15.76 5.87
C GLU A 29 3.99 14.57 5.35
N LEU A 30 3.33 13.48 4.96
CA LEU A 30 3.95 12.25 4.48
C LEU A 30 3.95 12.12 2.94
N SER A 31 3.54 13.15 2.22
CA SER A 31 3.30 13.08 0.77
C SER A 31 4.53 12.63 -0.01
N GLU A 32 5.66 13.32 0.12
CA GLU A 32 6.92 12.96 -0.56
C GLU A 32 7.40 11.53 -0.27
N PRO A 33 7.55 11.10 1.00
CA PRO A 33 8.01 9.74 1.28
C PRO A 33 7.01 8.67 0.82
N LEU A 34 5.70 8.94 0.83
CA LEU A 34 4.70 8.01 0.31
C LEU A 34 4.73 7.90 -1.21
N LEU A 35 4.95 9.01 -1.92
CA LEU A 35 5.11 9.02 -3.37
C LEU A 35 6.37 8.23 -3.79
N ALA A 36 7.45 8.31 -3.01
CA ALA A 36 8.67 7.52 -3.25
C ALA A 36 8.47 6.00 -3.12
N LEU A 37 7.39 5.55 -2.48
CA LEU A 37 7.04 4.11 -2.42
C LEU A 37 6.36 3.63 -3.70
N ILE A 38 5.92 4.53 -4.57
CA ILE A 38 5.27 4.19 -5.83
C ILE A 38 6.33 3.73 -6.83
N ASP A 39 6.23 2.47 -7.24
CA ASP A 39 7.05 1.83 -8.25
C ASP A 39 6.69 2.32 -9.66
N GLN A 40 5.39 2.33 -9.95
CA GLN A 40 4.85 2.74 -11.24
C GLN A 40 3.35 3.05 -11.16
N GLU A 41 2.87 3.79 -12.15
CA GLU A 41 1.45 3.98 -12.42
C GLU A 41 1.09 3.33 -13.75
N ILE A 42 0.03 2.53 -13.79
CA ILE A 42 -0.36 1.75 -14.96
C ILE A 42 -1.83 1.94 -15.33
N GLY A 43 -2.17 1.65 -16.58
CA GLY A 43 -3.56 1.54 -17.00
C GLY A 43 -4.19 0.22 -16.56
N LEU A 44 -5.52 0.14 -16.68
CA LEU A 44 -6.26 -1.10 -16.38
C LEU A 44 -5.84 -2.28 -17.26
N ASP A 45 -5.53 -2.00 -18.53
CA ASP A 45 -5.17 -3.01 -19.53
C ASP A 45 -3.80 -3.67 -19.23
N ASP A 46 -2.94 -2.99 -18.46
CA ASP A 46 -1.58 -3.45 -18.13
C ASP A 46 -1.52 -4.31 -16.86
N ILE A 47 -2.64 -4.50 -16.16
CA ILE A 47 -2.69 -5.24 -14.89
C ILE A 47 -2.12 -6.66 -15.02
N PRO A 48 -2.45 -7.47 -16.05
CA PRO A 48 -1.89 -8.82 -16.18
C PRO A 48 -0.36 -8.82 -16.26
N ALA A 49 0.21 -7.94 -17.10
CA ALA A 49 1.66 -7.81 -17.25
C ALA A 49 2.34 -7.34 -15.94
N ALA A 50 1.68 -6.45 -15.19
CA ALA A 50 2.17 -6.01 -13.89
C ALA A 50 2.24 -7.17 -12.87
N TYR A 51 1.24 -8.05 -12.83
CA TYR A 51 1.27 -9.24 -11.98
C TYR A 51 2.38 -10.22 -12.37
N GLU A 52 2.57 -10.49 -13.67
CA GLU A 52 3.65 -11.37 -14.14
C GLU A 52 5.04 -10.85 -13.73
N ARG A 53 5.24 -9.53 -13.83
CA ARG A 53 6.46 -8.86 -13.37
C ARG A 53 6.66 -9.01 -11.86
N LEU A 54 5.62 -8.78 -11.06
CA LEU A 54 5.67 -8.89 -9.59
C LEU A 54 5.93 -10.33 -9.12
N LEU A 55 5.27 -11.32 -9.73
CA LEU A 55 5.49 -12.74 -9.44
C LEU A 55 6.91 -13.20 -9.77
N ALA A 56 7.54 -12.56 -10.75
CA ALA A 56 8.94 -12.77 -11.08
C ALA A 56 9.93 -12.00 -10.17
N GLY A 57 9.44 -11.32 -9.12
CA GLY A 57 10.25 -10.58 -8.16
C GLY A 57 10.87 -9.29 -8.72
N ARG A 58 10.39 -8.77 -9.85
CA ARG A 58 10.91 -7.55 -10.47
C ARG A 58 10.10 -6.35 -9.98
N SER A 59 10.60 -5.59 -9.02
CA SER A 59 9.97 -4.36 -8.50
C SER A 59 11.04 -3.42 -7.98
N ASP A 60 10.98 -2.14 -8.38
CA ASP A 60 11.92 -1.10 -7.93
C ASP A 60 11.33 -0.28 -6.77
N GLY A 61 10.00 -0.33 -6.58
CA GLY A 61 9.27 0.27 -5.45
C GLY A 61 8.34 -0.72 -4.74
N LEU A 62 7.54 -0.20 -3.80
CA LEU A 62 6.66 -1.00 -2.94
C LEU A 62 5.24 -1.10 -3.49
N LYS A 63 4.77 -0.09 -4.21
CA LYS A 63 3.37 0.02 -4.64
C LYS A 63 3.22 0.36 -6.12
N THR A 64 2.39 -0.39 -6.84
CA THR A 64 1.86 0.03 -8.15
C THR A 64 0.51 0.70 -7.96
N ILE A 65 0.28 1.83 -8.64
CA ILE A 65 -1.01 2.54 -8.69
C ILE A 65 -1.71 2.26 -10.02
N ILE A 66 -3.00 1.95 -9.99
CA ILE A 66 -3.81 1.75 -11.20
C ILE A 66 -4.57 3.05 -11.47
N ARG A 67 -4.33 3.65 -12.64
CA ARG A 67 -5.09 4.79 -13.12
C ARG A 67 -6.39 4.29 -13.75
N MET A 68 -7.52 4.62 -13.12
CA MET A 68 -8.84 4.39 -13.71
C MET A 68 -9.05 5.36 -14.87
N ARG A 69 -9.64 4.91 -15.99
CA ARG A 69 -10.06 5.83 -17.06
C ARG A 69 -11.03 6.85 -16.46
N GLN A 70 -10.79 8.13 -16.74
CA GLN A 70 -11.80 9.17 -16.51
C GLN A 70 -13.00 8.85 -17.42
N PRO A 71 -14.25 8.92 -16.93
CA PRO A 71 -15.40 8.86 -17.82
C PRO A 71 -15.30 9.99 -18.84
N VAL A 72 -15.61 9.69 -20.10
CA VAL A 72 -15.76 10.72 -21.13
C VAL A 72 -17.01 11.51 -20.76
N GLU A 73 -16.87 12.75 -20.31
CA GLU A 73 -18.02 13.64 -20.15
C GLU A 73 -18.69 13.77 -21.52
N SER A 74 -19.96 13.31 -21.61
CA SER A 74 -20.81 13.44 -22.80
C SER A 74 -21.64 14.70 -22.74
#